data_AF-A0A5P8WES3-F1
#
_entry.id   AF-A0A5P8WES3-F1
#
_cell.length_a   1.000
_cell.length_b   1.000
_cell.length_c   1.000
_cell.angle_alpha   90.00
_cell.angle_beta   90.00
_cell.angle_gamma   90.00
#
_symmetry.space_group_name_H-M   'P 1'
#
loop_
_entity.id
_entity.type
_entity.pdbx_description
1 polymer ?
#
loop_
_entity_poly.entity_id
_entity_poly.type
_entity_poly.pdbx_seq_one_letter_code
_entity_poly.pdbx_strand_id
1 'polypeptide(L)'
;MVVTVKRSLINYSFIHQSPIKSMQPTLSIPQHWGYPCFALDQRTEQGTILGLYYYPSGTELANEFDEGWRYVLMPNKNSDETSYLQENQIQPLSPQELFSQIRAEIEFYQSQIAILQQQLFAITGGSTNG
;
A
#
# COMPACT_ATOMS: atom_id res chain seq x y z
N MET A 1 0.14 0.36 32.94
CA MET A 1 -0.49 1.55 32.33
C MET A 1 -0.55 1.28 30.83
N VAL A 2 -1.72 0.94 30.31
CA VAL A 2 -1.90 0.53 28.90
C VAL A 2 -2.25 1.79 28.11
N VAL A 3 -1.39 2.21 27.19
CA VAL A 3 -1.66 3.33 26.29
C VAL A 3 -2.36 2.80 25.06
N THR A 4 -3.68 2.94 25.03
CA THR A 4 -4.51 2.63 23.86
C THR A 4 -4.33 3.72 22.81
N VAL A 5 -3.67 3.40 21.70
CA VAL A 5 -3.61 4.29 20.53
C VAL A 5 -4.90 4.07 19.71
N LYS A 6 -5.77 5.08 19.70
CA LYS A 6 -6.96 5.10 18.84
C LYS A 6 -6.51 5.16 17.37
N ARG A 7 -6.80 4.10 16.59
CA ARG A 7 -6.72 4.10 15.12
C ARG A 7 -7.65 5.20 14.59
N SER A 8 -7.08 6.28 14.08
CA SER A 8 -7.78 7.30 13.29
C SER A 8 -8.08 6.71 11.92
N LEU A 9 -9.35 6.42 11.66
CA LEU A 9 -9.85 6.04 10.34
C LEU A 9 -9.67 7.23 9.38
N ILE A 10 -8.74 7.11 8.43
CA ILE A 10 -8.66 8.03 7.30
C ILE A 10 -9.80 7.65 6.35
N ASN A 11 -10.88 8.42 6.40
CA ASN A 11 -12.03 8.30 5.49
C ASN A 11 -11.62 8.78 4.09
N TYR A 12 -11.44 7.88 3.14
CA TYR A 12 -11.46 8.24 1.72
C TYR A 12 -12.91 8.49 1.29
N SER A 13 -13.28 9.77 1.18
CA SER A 13 -14.56 10.18 0.60
C SER A 13 -14.41 10.23 -0.93
N PHE A 14 -14.99 9.26 -1.65
CA PHE A 14 -15.11 9.33 -3.10
C PHE A 14 -16.18 10.37 -3.45
N ILE A 15 -15.77 11.60 -3.79
CA ILE A 15 -16.66 12.63 -4.30
C ILE A 15 -16.68 12.51 -5.83
N HIS A 16 -17.87 12.30 -6.39
CA HIS A 16 -18.11 12.28 -7.83
C HIS A 16 -17.94 13.71 -8.40
N GLN A 17 -16.89 13.98 -9.19
CA GLN A 17 -16.82 15.14 -10.10
C GLN A 17 -15.71 15.00 -11.18
N SER A 18 -16.02 15.55 -12.35
CA SER A 18 -15.36 15.51 -13.68
C SER A 18 -13.89 15.99 -13.74
N PRO A 19 -13.18 15.93 -14.90
CA PRO A 19 -11.77 15.54 -14.99
C PRO A 19 -10.83 16.57 -14.32
N ILE A 20 -10.28 16.19 -13.17
CA ILE A 20 -9.38 17.02 -12.40
C ILE A 20 -7.95 16.75 -12.87
N LYS A 21 -7.28 17.80 -13.33
CA LYS A 21 -5.82 17.91 -13.50
C LYS A 21 -5.13 17.26 -12.29
N SER A 22 -4.41 16.17 -12.53
CA SER A 22 -3.64 15.42 -11.53
C SER A 22 -2.91 16.37 -10.57
N MET A 23 -3.39 16.50 -9.34
CA MET A 23 -2.57 17.03 -8.26
C MET A 23 -1.79 15.85 -7.71
N GLN A 24 -0.62 15.58 -8.31
CA GLN A 24 0.35 14.67 -7.71
C GLN A 24 0.72 15.23 -6.33
N PRO A 25 0.52 14.47 -5.24
CA PRO A 25 1.06 14.87 -3.95
C PRO A 25 2.57 15.03 -4.10
N THR A 26 3.05 16.26 -3.93
CA THR A 26 4.48 16.58 -4.05
C THR A 26 5.10 16.44 -2.66
N LEU A 27 5.76 15.32 -2.39
CA LEU A 27 6.56 15.17 -1.18
C LEU A 27 7.81 16.04 -1.33
N SER A 28 7.95 17.08 -0.51
CA SER A 28 9.15 17.91 -0.50
C SER A 28 10.20 17.26 0.38
N ILE A 29 11.31 16.84 -0.22
CA ILE A 29 12.44 16.22 0.48
C ILE A 29 13.47 17.32 0.79
N PRO A 30 13.96 17.43 2.05
CA PRO A 30 15.05 18.34 2.38
C PRO A 30 16.27 18.12 1.48
N GLN A 31 16.88 19.22 1.02
CA GLN A 31 17.92 19.20 -0.01
C GLN A 31 19.19 18.40 0.36
N HIS A 32 19.44 18.21 1.66
CA HIS A 32 20.59 17.46 2.17
C HIS A 32 20.30 15.96 2.39
N TRP A 33 19.05 15.52 2.17
CA TRP A 33 18.71 14.11 2.20
C TRP A 33 18.93 13.51 0.82
N GLY A 34 19.40 12.27 0.77
CA GLY A 34 19.35 11.50 -0.47
C GLY A 34 17.90 11.33 -0.92
N TYR A 35 17.67 11.15 -2.22
CA TYR A 35 16.34 10.76 -2.71
C TYR A 35 16.07 9.28 -2.36
N PRO A 36 14.83 8.92 -1.97
CA PRO A 36 14.48 7.52 -1.74
C PRO A 36 14.44 6.80 -3.09
N CYS A 37 15.01 5.60 -3.14
CA CYS A 37 15.00 4.76 -4.33
C CYS A 37 13.66 4.05 -4.58
N PHE A 38 12.78 4.01 -3.58
CA PHE A 38 11.46 3.41 -3.70
C PHE A 38 10.34 4.38 -3.29
N ALA A 39 9.16 4.19 -3.88
CA ALA A 39 7.99 5.03 -3.65
C ALA A 39 6.94 4.35 -2.74
N LEU A 40 6.04 5.15 -2.18
CA LEU A 40 4.83 4.64 -1.53
C LEU A 40 4.00 3.82 -2.53
N ASP A 41 3.34 2.78 -2.02
CA ASP A 41 2.53 1.80 -2.76
C ASP A 41 3.31 0.98 -3.80
N GLN A 42 4.63 1.14 -3.89
CA GLN A 42 5.46 0.30 -4.74
C GLN A 42 5.47 -1.13 -4.21
N ARG A 43 5.23 -2.09 -5.13
CA ARG A 43 5.32 -3.52 -4.84
C ARG A 43 6.75 -4.00 -5.03
N THR A 44 7.21 -4.79 -4.07
CA THR A 44 8.51 -5.44 -4.03
C THR A 44 8.31 -6.95 -3.85
N GLU A 45 9.37 -7.74 -3.94
CA GLU A 45 9.27 -9.18 -3.67
C GLU A 45 8.80 -9.46 -2.23
N GLN A 46 9.08 -8.55 -1.30
CA GLN A 46 8.83 -8.74 0.13
C GLN A 46 7.52 -8.12 0.61
N GLY A 47 6.84 -7.32 -0.22
CA GLY A 47 5.59 -6.68 0.15
C GLY A 47 5.33 -5.36 -0.56
N THR A 48 4.35 -4.61 -0.05
CA THR A 48 4.05 -3.25 -0.52
C THR A 48 4.64 -2.22 0.43
N ILE A 49 5.27 -1.17 -0.09
CA ILE A 49 5.82 -0.08 0.71
C ILE A 49 4.69 0.83 1.17
N LEU A 50 4.50 0.95 2.48
CA LEU A 50 3.47 1.80 3.09
C LEU A 50 4.03 3.06 3.76
N GLY A 51 5.34 3.09 4.03
CA GLY A 51 5.96 4.17 4.77
C GLY A 51 7.41 4.40 4.38
N LEU A 52 7.81 5.67 4.48
CA LEU A 52 9.16 6.16 4.21
C LEU A 52 9.59 6.99 5.41
N TYR A 53 10.69 6.62 6.06
CA TYR A 53 11.30 7.37 7.16
C TYR A 53 12.75 7.67 6.80
N TYR A 54 13.23 8.87 7.10
CA TYR A 54 14.64 9.20 6.97
C TYR A 54 15.26 9.38 8.35
N TYR A 55 16.36 8.68 8.61
CA TYR A 55 17.14 8.82 9.85
C TYR A 55 18.36 9.71 9.58
N PRO A 56 18.34 10.98 10.05
CA PRO A 56 19.45 11.90 9.85
C PRO A 56 20.66 11.50 10.68
N SER A 57 21.85 11.77 10.16
CA SER A 57 23.11 11.57 10.88
C SER A 57 23.13 12.31 12.22
N GLY A 58 23.79 11.71 13.22
CA GLY A 58 23.91 12.28 14.56
C GLY A 58 22.65 12.20 15.43
N THR A 59 21.61 11.49 14.98
CA THR A 59 20.42 11.18 15.80
C THR A 59 20.56 9.81 16.48
N GLU A 60 19.84 9.59 17.58
CA GLU A 60 19.81 8.30 18.28
C GLU A 60 19.35 7.16 17.36
N LEU A 61 18.33 7.41 16.53
CA LEU A 61 17.84 6.45 15.55
C LEU A 61 18.90 6.07 14.52
N ALA A 62 19.71 7.02 14.04
CA ALA A 62 20.79 6.72 13.11
C ALA A 62 21.95 5.98 13.78
N ASN A 63 22.15 6.14 15.09
CA ASN A 63 23.15 5.37 15.83
C ASN A 63 22.73 3.90 16.03
N GLU A 64 21.43 3.65 16.20
CA GLU A 64 20.90 2.30 16.41
C GLU A 64 20.66 1.54 15.10
N PHE A 65 20.20 2.25 14.05
CA PHE A 65 19.71 1.63 12.83
C PHE A 65 20.45 2.05 11.56
N ASP A 66 21.58 2.76 11.68
CA ASP A 66 22.30 3.49 10.62
C ASP A 66 21.52 4.70 10.06
N GLU A 67 22.22 5.60 9.39
CA GLU A 67 21.62 6.73 8.68
C GLU A 67 20.86 6.30 7.40
N GLY A 68 20.01 7.20 6.90
CA GLY A 68 19.38 7.07 5.58
C GLY A 68 17.91 6.63 5.60
N TRP A 69 17.42 6.19 4.44
CA TRP A 69 16.01 5.81 4.26
C TRP A 69 15.68 4.44 4.86
N ARG A 70 14.54 4.39 5.54
CA ARG A 70 13.89 3.19 6.06
C ARG A 70 12.52 3.07 5.44
N TYR A 71 12.22 1.87 4.98
CA TYR A 71 10.99 1.55 4.27
C TYR A 71 10.16 0.61 5.13
N VAL A 72 8.88 0.93 5.28
CA VAL A 72 7.94 0.05 5.96
C VAL A 72 7.22 -0.78 4.92
N LEU A 73 7.38 -2.10 5.00
CA LEU A 73 6.77 -3.04 4.08
C LEU A 73 5.67 -3.82 4.79
N MET A 74 4.58 -4.04 4.06
CA MET A 74 3.52 -4.96 4.44
C MET A 74 3.56 -6.18 3.50
N PRO A 75 3.88 -7.39 4.00
CA PRO A 75 4.03 -8.58 3.16
C PRO A 75 2.75 -8.99 2.44
N ASN A 76 1.59 -8.75 3.07
CA ASN A 76 0.28 -9.06 2.52
C ASN A 76 -0.74 -8.02 3.01
N LYS A 77 -1.65 -7.59 2.13
CA LYS A 77 -2.74 -6.64 2.43
C LYS A 77 -3.66 -7.06 3.58
N ASN A 78 -3.67 -8.35 3.92
CA ASN A 78 -4.46 -8.91 5.01
C ASN A 78 -3.66 -9.16 6.29
N SER A 79 -2.40 -8.74 6.35
CA SER A 79 -1.54 -8.87 7.52
C SER A 79 -1.48 -7.56 8.30
N ASP A 80 -1.50 -7.63 9.63
CA ASP A 80 -1.16 -6.50 10.50
C ASP A 80 0.36 -6.40 10.75
N GLU A 81 1.15 -7.34 10.23
CA GLU A 81 2.60 -7.35 10.40
C GLU A 81 3.29 -6.43 9.37
N THR A 82 4.18 -5.58 9.86
CA THR A 82 5.03 -4.71 9.04
C THR A 82 6.50 -4.93 9.35
N SER A 83 7.33 -4.93 8.32
CA SER A 83 8.79 -4.96 8.46
C SER A 83 9.40 -3.60 8.14
N TYR A 84 10.53 -3.30 8.77
CA TYR A 84 11.31 -2.07 8.56
C TYR A 84 12.62 -2.45 7.91
N LEU A 85 12.81 -2.06 6.65
CA LEU A 85 13.97 -2.45 5.85
C LEU A 85 14.79 -1.24 5.43
N GLN A 86 16.10 -1.43 5.35
CA GLN A 86 17.03 -0.53 4.67
C GLN A 86 16.91 -0.70 3.15
N GLU A 87 17.40 0.27 2.40
CA GLU A 87 17.29 0.29 0.94
C GLU A 87 17.94 -0.91 0.25
N ASN A 88 19.14 -1.30 0.70
CA ASN A 88 19.89 -2.45 0.19
C ASN A 88 19.24 -3.81 0.52
N GLN A 89 18.28 -3.83 1.45
CA GLN A 89 17.55 -5.03 1.84
C GLN A 89 16.32 -5.24 0.97
N ILE A 90 15.90 -4.27 0.15
CA ILE A 90 14.69 -4.36 -0.67
C ILE A 90 15.01 -4.94 -2.04
N GLN A 91 14.24 -5.95 -2.45
CA GLN A 91 14.30 -6.54 -3.79
C GLN A 91 13.14 -5.99 -4.65
N PRO A 92 13.42 -5.15 -5.66
CA PRO A 92 12.36 -4.69 -6.57
C PRO A 92 11.83 -5.85 -7.40
N LEU A 93 10.53 -5.87 -7.66
CA LEU A 93 9.97 -6.77 -8.66
C LEU A 93 10.49 -6.42 -10.05
N SER A 94 10.79 -7.43 -10.85
CA SER A 94 10.94 -7.23 -12.28
C SER A 94 9.60 -6.78 -12.90
N PRO A 95 9.64 -6.08 -14.05
CA PRO A 95 8.42 -5.70 -14.76
C PRO A 95 7.50 -6.90 -15.03
N GLN A 96 8.07 -8.06 -15.39
CA GLN A 96 7.30 -9.26 -15.70
C GLN A 96 6.57 -9.82 -14.46
N GLU A 97 7.24 -9.83 -13.29
CA GLU A 97 6.61 -10.28 -12.05
C GLU A 97 5.51 -9.33 -11.63
N LEU A 98 5.75 -8.02 -11.71
CA LEU A 98 4.74 -7.01 -11.42
C LEU A 98 3.51 -7.18 -12.33
N PHE A 99 3.71 -7.34 -13.64
CA PHE A 99 2.60 -7.60 -14.58
C PHE A 99 1.84 -8.88 -14.24
N SER A 100 2.56 -9.94 -13.87
CA SER A 100 1.96 -11.23 -13.50
C SER A 100 1.11 -11.10 -12.23
N GLN A 101 1.60 -10.39 -11.22
CA GLN A 101 0.85 -10.12 -9.99
C GLN A 101 -0.41 -9.29 -10.26
N ILE A 102 -0.30 -8.23 -11.06
CA ILE A 102 -1.45 -7.39 -11.43
C ILE A 102 -2.50 -8.21 -12.16
N ARG A 103 -2.10 -9.06 -13.12
CA ARG A 103 -3.02 -9.94 -13.85
C ARG A 103 -3.75 -10.90 -12.91
N ALA A 104 -3.02 -11.60 -12.04
CA ALA A 104 -3.60 -12.53 -11.09
C ALA A 104 -4.60 -11.83 -10.14
N GLU A 105 -4.28 -10.61 -9.71
CA GLU A 105 -5.17 -9.82 -8.86
C GLU A 105 -6.46 -9.39 -9.60
N ILE A 106 -6.35 -9.00 -10.87
CA ILE A 106 -7.51 -8.70 -11.73
C ILE A 106 -8.41 -9.94 -11.87
N GLU A 107 -7.83 -11.09 -12.22
CA GLU A 107 -8.57 -12.34 -12.42
C GLU A 107 -9.29 -12.78 -11.13
N PHE A 108 -8.62 -12.66 -9.98
CA PHE A 108 -9.21 -12.95 -8.68
C PHE A 108 -10.44 -12.09 -8.41
N TYR A 109 -10.34 -10.76 -8.59
CA TYR A 109 -11.47 -9.87 -8.33
C TYR A 109 -12.61 -10.04 -9.34
N GLN A 110 -12.31 -10.33 -10.61
CA GLN A 110 -13.33 -10.66 -11.61
C GLN A 110 -14.14 -11.90 -11.22
N SER A 111 -13.47 -12.94 -10.72
CA SER A 111 -14.14 -14.15 -10.23
C SER A 111 -15.07 -13.85 -9.04
N GLN A 112 -14.59 -13.06 -8.06
CA GLN A 112 -15.39 -12.64 -6.90
C GLN A 112 -16.63 -11.85 -7.32
N ILE A 113 -16.49 -10.93 -8.28
CA ILE A 113 -17.61 -10.15 -8.82
C ILE A 113 -18.65 -11.08 -9.46
N ALA A 114 -18.23 -12.06 -10.28
CA ALA A 114 -19.14 -13.00 -10.93
C ALA A 114 -19.95 -13.83 -9.92
N ILE A 115 -19.30 -14.30 -8.85
CA ILE A 115 -19.96 -15.04 -7.77
C ILE A 115 -21.01 -14.17 -7.08
N LEU A 116 -20.64 -12.94 -6.71
CA LEU A 116 -21.56 -12.00 -6.06
C LEU A 116 -22.76 -11.65 -6.95
N GLN A 117 -22.55 -11.48 -8.25
CA GLN A 117 -23.62 -11.23 -9.22
C GLN A 117 -24.60 -12.42 -9.29
N GLN A 118 -24.09 -13.65 -9.30
CA GLN A 118 -24.93 -14.84 -9.29
C GLN A 118 -25.77 -14.95 -8.00
N GLN A 119 -25.17 -14.64 -6.85
CA GLN A 119 -25.88 -14.63 -5.56
C GLN A 119 -27.00 -13.58 -5.54
N LEU A 120 -26.73 -12.37 -6.04
CA LEU A 120 -27.74 -11.31 -6.14
C LEU A 120 -28.88 -11.72 -7.07
N PHE A 121 -28.59 -12.35 -8.21
CA PHE A 121 -29.62 -12.85 -9.13
C PHE A 121 -30.50 -13.93 -8.49
N ALA A 122 -29.92 -14.85 -7.72
CA ALA A 122 -30.70 -15.89 -7.02
C ALA A 122 -31.65 -15.29 -5.96
N ILE A 123 -31.23 -14.24 -5.26
CA ILE A 123 -32.06 -13.55 -4.24
C ILE A 123 -33.17 -12.73 -4.89
N THR A 124 -32.86 -12.02 -5.98
CA THR A 124 -33.84 -11.15 -6.67
C THR A 124 -34.79 -11.91 -7.57
N GLY A 125 -34.31 -12.96 -8.25
CA GLY A 125 -35.14 -13.86 -9.08
C GLY A 125 -36.01 -14.83 -8.27
N GLY A 126 -35.72 -15.03 -6.98
CA GLY A 126 -36.54 -15.82 -6.07
C GLY A 126 -37.77 -15.07 -5.51
N SER A 127 -37.84 -13.74 -5.68
CA SER A 127 -38.89 -12.90 -5.08
C SER A 127 -40.08 -12.61 -6.01
N THR A 128 -40.12 -13.12 -7.25
CA THR A 128 -41.14 -12.78 -8.25
C THR A 128 -42.29 -13.78 -8.38
N ASN A 129 -42.53 -14.64 -7.39
CA ASN A 129 -43.70 -15.52 -7.36
C ASN A 129 -44.60 -15.17 -6.16
N GLY A 130 -45.44 -14.16 -6.33
CA GLY A 130 -46.55 -13.79 -5.47
C GLY A 130 -47.75 -13.40 -6.32
#